data_AF-A0A7X6HHJ9-F1
#
_entry.id   AF-A0A7X6HHJ9-F1
#
_cell.length_a   1.000
_cell.length_b   1.000
_cell.length_c   1.000
_cell.angle_alpha   90.00
_cell.angle_beta   90.00
_cell.angle_gamma   90.00
#
_symmetry.space_group_name_H-M   'P 1'
#
loop_
_entity.id
_entity.type
_entity.pdbx_description
1 polymer ?
#
loop_
_entity_poly.entity_id
_entity_poly.type
_entity_poly.pdbx_seq_one_letter_code
_entity_poly.pdbx_strand_id
1 'polypeptide(L)'
;MMAAEDAPQDTGRAKARYEVILRSGAADQIDMRRVADMDLDRVPDPDGGVRLLVDMEEAARLVESGFEVTIVQAAPAGPLDSSLIMDDDAAAAWLDERLGGTEQKGED
;
A
#
# COMPACT_ATOMS: atom_id res chain seq x y z
N MET A 1 37.03 -9.20 19.62
CA MET A 1 36.20 -8.22 18.89
C MET A 1 35.47 -9.03 17.83
N MET A 2 34.22 -9.40 18.08
CA MET A 2 33.43 -10.24 17.18
C MET A 2 32.89 -9.38 16.04
N ALA A 3 33.19 -9.75 14.81
CA ALA A 3 32.48 -9.24 13.65
C ALA A 3 31.13 -9.95 13.63
N ALA A 4 30.05 -9.21 13.83
CA ALA A 4 28.70 -9.73 13.64
C ALA A 4 28.57 -10.16 12.18
N GLU A 5 28.34 -11.45 11.99
CA GLU A 5 28.10 -12.09 10.72
C GLU A 5 26.93 -11.38 10.01
N ASP A 6 27.20 -10.95 8.78
CA ASP A 6 26.20 -10.49 7.83
C ASP A 6 25.24 -11.65 7.56
N ALA A 7 24.10 -11.64 8.25
CA ALA A 7 23.09 -12.67 8.09
C ALA A 7 22.60 -12.63 6.63
N PRO A 8 22.62 -13.75 5.90
CA PRO A 8 22.14 -13.78 4.52
C PRO A 8 20.66 -13.36 4.51
N GLN A 9 20.38 -12.22 3.91
CA GLN A 9 19.01 -11.79 3.59
C GLN A 9 18.41 -12.91 2.73
N ASP A 10 17.32 -13.53 3.21
CA ASP A 10 16.56 -14.56 2.50
C ASP A 10 15.97 -13.96 1.21
N THR A 11 16.79 -13.97 0.17
CA THR A 11 16.54 -13.39 -1.16
C THR A 11 15.77 -14.34 -2.07
N GLY A 12 15.35 -15.50 -1.56
CA GLY A 12 14.81 -16.59 -2.37
C GLY A 12 13.29 -16.64 -2.50
N ARG A 13 12.54 -15.91 -1.67
CA ARG A 13 11.08 -15.95 -1.68
C ARG A 13 10.51 -14.54 -1.81
N ALA A 14 9.90 -14.25 -2.96
CA ALA A 14 9.11 -13.03 -3.12
C ALA A 14 8.14 -12.95 -1.93
N LYS A 15 8.29 -11.92 -1.08
CA LYS A 15 7.32 -11.67 -0.02
C LYS A 15 6.01 -11.36 -0.73
N ALA A 16 4.91 -11.97 -0.34
CA ALA A 16 3.60 -11.61 -0.88
C ALA A 16 2.96 -10.61 0.09
N ARG A 17 2.42 -9.51 -0.45
CA ARG A 17 1.40 -8.71 0.22
C ARG A 17 0.04 -9.22 -0.26
N TYR A 18 -0.99 -9.06 0.55
CA TYR A 18 -2.33 -9.53 0.26
C TYR A 18 -3.25 -8.33 0.25
N GLU A 19 -4.01 -8.23 -0.83
CA GLU A 19 -5.10 -7.30 -0.88
C GLU A 19 -6.28 -7.90 -0.12
N VAL A 20 -6.75 -7.20 0.90
CA VAL A 20 -7.82 -7.65 1.78
C VAL A 20 -8.96 -6.65 1.82
N ILE A 21 -10.17 -7.16 1.98
CA ILE A 21 -11.35 -6.38 2.33
C ILE A 21 -11.60 -6.58 3.82
N LEU A 22 -11.70 -5.47 4.55
CA LEU A 22 -12.14 -5.51 5.95
C LEU A 22 -13.66 -5.44 6.02
N ARG A 23 -14.22 -6.24 6.93
CA ARG A 23 -15.60 -6.08 7.41
C ARG A 23 -15.56 -5.94 8.92
N SER A 24 -16.35 -5.01 9.43
CA SER A 24 -16.73 -5.06 10.84
C SER A 24 -17.63 -6.29 10.98
N GLY A 25 -17.43 -7.12 12.01
CA GLY A 25 -18.20 -8.35 12.20
C GLY A 25 -19.70 -8.08 12.41
N ALA A 26 -20.25 -8.33 13.60
CA ALA A 26 -21.67 -8.13 13.88
C ALA A 26 -22.14 -6.65 13.93
N ALA A 27 -21.29 -5.69 13.58
CA ALA A 27 -21.58 -4.26 13.65
C ALA A 27 -21.50 -3.63 12.26
N ASP A 28 -22.53 -2.88 11.88
CA ASP A 28 -22.75 -2.36 10.51
C ASP A 28 -21.71 -1.33 10.01
N GLN A 29 -20.80 -0.82 10.85
CA GLN A 29 -19.82 0.19 10.45
C GLN A 29 -18.43 -0.06 11.04
N ILE A 30 -17.42 -0.06 10.16
CA ILE A 30 -16.00 -0.08 10.52
C ILE A 30 -15.62 1.30 11.03
N ASP A 31 -15.06 1.38 12.24
CA ASP A 31 -14.44 2.61 12.71
C ASP A 31 -13.12 2.85 11.95
N MET A 32 -13.20 3.70 10.93
CA MET A 32 -12.08 4.09 10.08
C MET A 32 -10.90 4.68 10.86
N ARG A 33 -11.11 5.20 12.08
CA ARG A 33 -10.02 5.71 12.93
C ARG A 33 -9.12 4.58 13.40
N ARG A 34 -9.71 3.45 13.79
CA ARG A 34 -8.95 2.26 14.20
C ARG A 34 -8.09 1.70 13.07
N VAL A 35 -8.59 1.75 11.83
CA VAL A 35 -7.82 1.33 10.64
C VAL A 35 -6.74 2.37 10.29
N ALA A 36 -7.02 3.67 10.46
CA ALA A 36 -6.04 4.72 10.22
C ALA A 36 -4.84 4.63 11.18
N ASP A 37 -5.09 4.26 12.45
CA ASP A 37 -4.03 4.12 13.46
C ASP A 37 -3.11 2.90 13.20
N MET A 38 -3.47 1.99 12.30
CA MET A 38 -2.69 0.78 11.99
C MET A 38 -1.60 0.98 10.93
N ASP A 39 -1.49 2.20 10.36
CA ASP A 39 -0.47 2.55 9.35
C ASP A 39 -0.43 1.60 8.13
N LEU A 40 -1.61 1.10 7.73
CA LEU A 40 -1.75 0.16 6.61
C LEU A 40 -1.98 0.87 5.28
N ASP A 41 -1.35 0.35 4.23
CA ASP A 41 -1.50 0.83 2.86
C ASP A 41 -2.93 0.61 2.36
N ARG A 42 -3.58 1.68 1.90
CA ARG A 42 -4.95 1.65 1.37
C ARG A 42 -4.93 1.51 -0.15
N VAL A 43 -5.82 0.66 -0.66
CA VAL A 43 -6.08 0.53 -2.09
C VAL A 43 -7.41 1.22 -2.42
N PRO A 44 -7.47 2.02 -3.50
CA PRO A 44 -8.73 2.58 -3.98
C PRO A 44 -9.72 1.45 -4.30
N ASP A 45 -10.90 1.49 -3.68
CA ASP A 45 -11.99 0.57 -3.99
C ASP A 45 -13.03 1.29 -4.86
N PRO A 46 -13.32 0.81 -6.09
CA PRO A 46 -14.32 1.44 -6.96
C PRO A 46 -15.74 1.48 -6.34
N ASP A 47 -16.04 0.58 -5.41
CA ASP A 47 -17.33 0.52 -4.71
C ASP A 47 -17.34 1.32 -3.39
N GLY A 48 -16.24 2.01 -3.05
CA GLY A 48 -16.13 2.88 -1.87
C GLY A 48 -15.89 2.14 -0.55
N GLY A 49 -15.54 0.85 -0.58
CA GLY A 49 -15.14 0.07 0.59
C GLY A 49 -13.68 0.30 1.02
N VAL A 50 -13.27 -0.43 2.07
CA VAL A 50 -11.90 -0.38 2.59
C VAL A 50 -11.13 -1.60 2.10
N ARG A 51 -10.21 -1.35 1.16
CA ARG A 51 -9.23 -2.34 0.71
C ARG A 51 -7.85 -1.98 1.24
N LEU A 52 -7.15 -2.97 1.77
CA LEU A 52 -5.82 -2.81 2.37
C LEU A 52 -4.84 -3.78 1.75
N LEU A 53 -3.57 -3.38 1.69
CA LEU A 53 -2.44 -4.27 1.41
C LEU A 53 -1.74 -4.64 2.71
N VAL A 54 -1.77 -5.91 3.06
CA VAL A 54 -1.22 -6.42 4.34
C VAL A 54 -0.33 -7.63 4.10
N ASP A 55 0.61 -7.92 4.99
CA ASP A 55 1.17 -9.26 5.10
C ASP A 55 0.30 -10.17 5.99
N MET A 56 0.72 -11.43 6.18
CA MET A 56 -0.05 -12.39 6.96
C MET A 56 -0.03 -12.10 8.47
N GLU A 57 1.02 -11.47 9.00
CA GLU A 57 1.07 -11.10 10.42
C GLU A 57 0.12 -9.94 10.70
N GLU A 58 0.10 -8.94 9.81
CA GLU A 58 -0.83 -7.82 9.84
C GLU A 58 -2.28 -8.29 9.72
N ALA A 59 -2.57 -9.23 8.81
CA ALA A 59 -3.88 -9.86 8.69
C ALA A 59 -4.31 -10.57 9.99
N ALA A 60 -3.40 -11.27 10.66
CA ALA A 60 -3.68 -11.91 11.95
C ALA A 60 -4.02 -10.88 13.04
N ARG A 61 -3.27 -9.77 13.13
CA ARG A 61 -3.56 -8.68 14.09
C ARG A 61 -4.91 -8.02 13.85
N LEU A 62 -5.33 -7.89 12.59
CA LEU A 62 -6.67 -7.41 12.23
C LEU A 62 -7.76 -8.34 12.75
N VAL A 63 -7.58 -9.66 12.58
CA VAL A 63 -8.52 -10.66 13.11
C VAL A 63 -8.57 -10.62 14.64
N GLU A 64 -7.42 -10.55 15.30
CA GLU A 64 -7.33 -10.40 16.77
C GLU A 64 -8.00 -9.12 17.28
N SER A 65 -7.99 -8.06 16.47
CA SER A 65 -8.66 -6.79 16.77
C SER A 65 -10.18 -6.83 16.55
N GLY A 66 -10.73 -7.97 16.10
CA GLY A 66 -12.16 -8.21 15.92
C GLY A 66 -12.66 -7.92 14.50
N PHE A 67 -11.78 -7.77 13.51
CA PHE A 67 -12.18 -7.60 12.12
C PHE A 67 -12.33 -8.93 11.39
N GLU A 68 -13.29 -9.01 10.48
CA GLU A 68 -13.32 -10.06 9.47
C GLU A 68 -12.44 -9.61 8.30
N VAL A 69 -11.49 -10.47 7.92
CA VAL A 69 -10.54 -10.21 6.84
C VAL A 69 -10.80 -11.17 5.69
N THR A 70 -11.21 -10.64 4.54
CA THR A 70 -11.35 -11.42 3.31
C THR A 70 -10.16 -11.16 2.40
N ILE A 71 -9.35 -12.18 2.13
CA ILE A 71 -8.26 -12.10 1.15
C ILE A 71 -8.85 -12.11 -0.25
N VAL A 72 -8.55 -11.08 -1.05
CA VAL A 72 -8.97 -10.97 -2.45
C VAL A 72 -7.93 -11.56 -3.37
N GLN A 73 -6.68 -11.13 -3.23
CA GLN A 73 -5.58 -11.60 -4.06
C GLN A 73 -4.23 -11.43 -3.37
N ALA A 74 -3.25 -12.21 -3.81
CA ALA A 74 -1.85 -12.01 -3.45
C ALA A 74 -1.17 -11.12 -4.51
N ALA A 75 -0.49 -10.07 -4.05
CA ALA A 75 0.35 -9.21 -4.85
C ALA A 75 1.83 -9.52 -4.54
N PRO A 76 2.69 -9.65 -5.56
CA PRO A 76 4.12 -9.80 -5.33
C PRO A 76 4.64 -8.53 -4.64
N ALA A 77 5.33 -8.70 -3.52
CA ALA A 77 6.01 -7.63 -2.81
C ALA A 77 7.52 -7.79 -2.96
N GLY A 78 8.15 -6.71 -3.40
CA GLY A 78 9.57 -6.63 -3.66
C GLY A 78 9.96 -5.21 -4.05
N PRO A 79 11.26 -4.96 -4.28
CA PRO A 79 11.71 -3.69 -4.82
C PRO A 79 10.96 -3.37 -6.12
N LEU A 80 10.59 -2.11 -6.29
CA LEU A 80 10.03 -1.63 -7.55
C LEU A 80 11.05 -1.92 -8.67
N ASP A 81 10.57 -2.44 -9.80
CA ASP A 81 11.39 -2.56 -11.00
C ASP A 81 11.88 -1.17 -11.41
N SER A 82 13.19 -0.95 -11.42
CA SER A 82 13.78 0.36 -11.70
C SER A 82 13.47 0.86 -13.10
N SER A 83 13.10 -0.02 -14.04
CA SER A 83 12.65 0.38 -15.37
C SER A 83 11.27 1.05 -15.37
N LEU A 84 10.50 0.92 -14.28
CA LEU A 84 9.21 1.59 -14.10
C LEU A 84 9.35 2.99 -13.47
N ILE A 85 10.55 3.37 -13.02
CA ILE A 85 10.82 4.69 -12.46
C ILE A 85 11.02 5.66 -13.62
N MET A 86 10.11 6.62 -13.77
CA MET A 86 10.27 7.71 -14.74
C MET A 86 11.41 8.63 -14.31
N ASP A 87 12.20 9.09 -15.27
CA ASP A 87 13.12 10.20 -15.04
C ASP A 87 12.36 11.52 -14.90
N ASP A 88 13.06 12.54 -14.37
CA ASP A 88 12.46 13.84 -14.05
C ASP A 88 11.85 14.53 -15.28
N ASP A 89 12.48 14.38 -16.45
CA ASP A 89 12.01 14.97 -17.71
C ASP A 89 10.71 14.29 -18.19
N ALA A 90 10.67 12.96 -18.15
CA ALA A 90 9.49 12.18 -18.48
C ALA A 90 8.35 12.42 -17.47
N ALA A 91 8.66 12.57 -16.19
CA ALA A 91 7.69 12.91 -15.16
C ALA A 91 7.09 14.32 -15.37
N ALA A 92 7.92 15.31 -15.71
CA ALA A 92 7.46 16.67 -16.00
C ALA A 92 6.54 16.71 -17.22
N ALA A 93 6.90 16.01 -18.31
CA ALA A 93 6.06 15.90 -19.50
C ALA A 93 4.72 15.19 -19.20
N TRP A 94 4.75 14.11 -18.41
CA TRP A 94 3.54 13.40 -17.99
C TRP A 94 2.60 14.28 -17.15
N LEU A 95 3.15 15.08 -16.23
CA LEU A 95 2.38 16.01 -15.41
C LEU A 95 1.74 17.11 -16.25
N ASP A 96 2.49 17.69 -17.20
CA ASP A 96 2.00 18.77 -18.07
C ASP A 96 0.83 18.30 -18.95
N GLU A 97 0.92 17.09 -19.52
CA GLU A 97 -0.15 16.48 -20.31
C GLU A 97 -1.44 16.28 -19.49
N ARG A 98 -1.30 15.93 -18.21
CA ARG A 98 -2.41 15.45 -17.38
C ARG A 98 -3.07 16.53 -16.54
N LEU A 99 -2.31 17.53 -16.13
CA LEU A 99 -2.81 18.66 -15.34
C LEU A 99 -3.17 19.87 -16.20
N GLY A 100 -2.74 19.88 -17.47
CA GLY A 100 -2.95 20.98 -18.40
C GLY A 100 -2.23 22.22 -17.88
N GLY A 101 -0.99 22.42 -18.34
CA GLY A 101 -0.06 23.49 -17.94
C GLY A 101 -0.73 24.63 -17.17
N THR A 102 -0.55 24.63 -15.84
CA THR A 102 -1.05 25.71 -15.00
C THR A 102 -0.35 26.99 -15.45
N GLU A 103 -1.04 27.80 -16.26
CA GLU A 103 -0.58 29.12 -16.66
C GLU A 103 -0.27 29.89 -15.37
N GLN A 104 1.02 30.06 -15.08
CA GLN A 104 1.49 30.95 -14.02
C GLN A 104 1.15 32.37 -14.43
N LYS A 105 -0.10 32.78 -14.18
CA LYS A 105 -0.48 34.18 -14.24
C LYS A 105 -0.01 34.83 -12.94
N GLY A 106 1.29 35.10 -12.87
CA GLY A 106 1.81 36.13 -11.98
C GLY A 106 1.33 37.48 -12.53
N GLU A 107 0.42 38.13 -11.80
CA GLU A 107 0.11 39.55 -11.99
C GLU A 107 1.01 40.37 -11.07
N ASP A 108 1.55 41.44 -11.63
CA ASP A 108 2.49 42.45 -11.11
C ASP A 108 2.18 43.01 -9.71
#